data_AF-A0A497RKY2-F1
#
_entry.id   AF-A0A497RKY2-F1
#
_cell.length_a   1.000
_cell.length_b   1.000
_cell.length_c   1.000
_cell.angle_alpha   90.00
_cell.angle_beta   90.00
_cell.angle_gamma   90.00
#
_symmetry.space_group_name_H-M   'P 1'
#
loop_
_entity.id
_entity.type
_entity.pdbx_description
1 polymer ?
#
loop_
_entity_poly.entity_id
_entity_poly.type
_entity_poly.pdbx_seq_one_letter_code
_entity_poly.pdbx_strand_id
1 'polypeptide(L)'
;MKTPDLKPRLMPLRVGYVNKLLGMNFNKEEIKELLERMRYGVKFDADEIDKIHVSIPPYRTDVLHAIDLVEDIAIAHGYENFEPEIPKMGTIGEKDPLEKFSSNVRELMLGFGFQEVMTLIMTNRGDLFDRMQ
;
A
#
# COMPACT_ATOMS: atom_id res chain seq x y z
N MET A 1 27.59 22.94 17.13
CA MET A 1 27.15 21.66 16.52
C MET A 1 27.97 21.45 15.26
N LYS A 2 28.62 20.28 15.08
CA LYS A 2 29.32 19.96 13.83
C LYS A 2 28.29 19.36 12.88
N THR A 3 28.10 19.98 11.72
CA THR A 3 27.27 19.49 10.63
C THR A 3 28.14 19.06 9.45
N PRO A 4 27.71 18.05 8.67
CA PRO A 4 26.52 17.21 8.86
C PRO A 4 26.72 16.10 9.91
N ASP A 5 25.64 15.71 10.61
CA ASP A 5 25.62 14.49 11.42
C ASP A 5 25.26 13.30 10.52
N LEU A 6 26.20 12.37 10.35
CA LEU A 6 26.08 11.21 9.48
C LEU A 6 25.91 9.90 10.27
N LYS A 7 25.55 9.99 11.55
CA LYS A 7 25.29 8.80 12.36
C LYS A 7 24.05 8.05 11.85
N PRO A 8 24.14 6.72 11.66
CA PRO A 8 22.98 5.91 11.32
C PRO A 8 21.92 5.96 12.42
N ARG A 9 20.65 5.96 12.04
CA ARG A 9 19.54 5.86 12.97
C ARG A 9 19.25 4.39 13.27
N LEU A 10 19.17 4.02 14.54
CA LEU A 10 18.82 2.66 14.94
C LEU A 10 17.30 2.51 15.07
N MET A 11 16.75 1.45 14.49
CA MET A 11 15.34 1.10 14.59
C MET A 11 15.18 -0.38 14.96
N PRO A 12 14.43 -0.71 16.02
CA PRO A 12 14.13 -2.10 16.34
C PRO A 12 13.07 -2.64 15.38
N LEU A 13 13.26 -3.88 14.91
CA LEU A 13 12.32 -4.62 14.08
C LEU A 13 12.13 -6.02 14.68
N ARG A 14 10.88 -6.51 14.69
CA ARG A 14 10.55 -7.87 15.16
C ARG A 14 10.36 -8.82 13.99
N VAL A 15 10.98 -9.99 14.05
CA VAL A 15 10.89 -11.02 13.00
C VAL A 15 9.43 -11.47 12.82
N GLY A 16 8.71 -11.72 13.92
CA GLY A 16 7.29 -12.06 13.87
C GLY A 16 6.41 -10.98 13.23
N TYR A 17 6.79 -9.70 13.31
CA TYR A 17 6.06 -8.61 12.64
C TYR A 17 6.26 -8.65 11.12
N VAL A 18 7.49 -8.88 10.65
CA VAL A 18 7.82 -9.04 9.23
C VAL A 18 7.03 -10.20 8.63
N ASN A 19 7.13 -11.37 9.25
CA ASN A 19 6.48 -12.60 8.78
C ASN A 19 4.96 -12.49 8.76
N LYS A 20 4.36 -11.85 9.77
CA LYS A 20 2.91 -11.62 9.82
C LYS A 20 2.42 -10.74 8.67
N LEU A 21 3.17 -9.72 8.29
CA LEU A 21 2.76 -8.78 7.24
C LEU A 21 3.00 -9.32 5.84
N LEU A 22 4.14 -9.99 5.64
CA LEU A 22 4.52 -10.56 4.35
C LEU A 22 3.86 -11.91 4.06
N GLY A 23 3.29 -12.57 5.08
CA GLY A 23 2.73 -13.92 4.94
C GLY A 23 3.83 -14.98 4.74
N MET A 24 5.05 -14.69 5.18
CA MET A 24 6.23 -15.53 4.96
C MET A 24 6.76 -16.08 6.29
N ASN A 25 7.66 -17.06 6.23
CA ASN A 25 8.32 -17.66 7.39
C ASN A 25 9.84 -17.46 7.34
N PHE A 26 10.28 -16.21 7.19
CA PHE A 26 11.70 -15.90 7.17
C PHE A 26 12.35 -16.10 8.54
N ASN A 27 13.57 -16.62 8.56
CA ASN A 27 14.42 -16.60 9.73
C ASN A 27 15.17 -15.24 9.86
N LYS A 28 15.80 -15.00 11.01
CA LYS A 28 16.48 -13.73 11.29
C LYS A 28 17.72 -13.52 10.41
N GLU A 29 18.37 -14.60 9.98
CA GLU A 29 19.51 -14.57 9.07
C GLU A 29 19.12 -14.17 7.65
N GLU A 30 18.00 -14.70 7.14
CA GLU A 30 17.40 -14.35 5.84
C GLU A 30 16.96 -12.89 5.83
N ILE A 31 16.27 -12.43 6.88
CA ILE A 31 15.89 -11.02 7.01
C ILE A 31 17.12 -10.12 7.02
N LYS A 32 18.19 -10.54 7.71
CA LYS A 32 19.46 -9.83 7.70
C LYS A 32 20.03 -9.73 6.29
N GLU A 33 20.09 -10.83 5.54
CA GLU A 33 20.61 -10.84 4.17
C GLU A 33 19.80 -9.91 3.24
N LEU A 34 18.48 -9.96 3.34
CA LEU A 34 17.57 -9.11 2.58
C LEU A 34 17.77 -7.61 2.91
N LEU A 35 17.86 -7.26 4.18
CA LEU A 35 18.13 -5.89 4.63
C LEU A 35 19.53 -5.42 4.22
N GLU A 36 20.55 -6.28 4.28
CA GLU A 36 21.91 -5.96 3.84
C GLU A 36 21.99 -5.72 2.33
N ARG A 37 21.23 -6.47 1.52
CA ARG A 37 21.06 -6.21 0.08
C ARG A 37 20.46 -4.83 -0.19
N MET A 38 19.60 -4.33 0.69
CA MET A 38 19.03 -2.97 0.67
C MET A 38 19.90 -1.92 1.37
N ARG A 39 21.15 -2.28 1.70
CA ARG A 39 22.17 -1.41 2.32
C ARG A 39 21.86 -0.97 3.75
N TYR A 40 21.13 -1.77 4.50
CA TYR A 40 21.01 -1.61 5.95
C TYR A 40 22.10 -2.37 6.69
N GLY A 41 22.46 -1.88 7.88
CA GLY A 41 23.21 -2.70 8.84
C GLY A 41 22.27 -3.42 9.79
N VAL A 42 22.51 -4.68 10.13
CA VAL A 42 21.66 -5.41 11.07
C VAL A 42 22.49 -5.97 12.23
N LYS A 43 22.00 -5.79 13.46
CA LYS A 43 22.55 -6.41 14.67
C LYS A 43 21.46 -7.21 15.37
N PHE A 44 21.79 -8.42 15.78
CA PHE A 44 20.89 -9.25 16.58
C PHE A 44 20.87 -8.75 18.03
N ASP A 45 19.70 -8.78 18.64
CA ASP A 45 19.56 -8.55 20.07
C ASP A 45 20.06 -9.80 20.82
N ALA A 46 20.81 -9.61 21.90
CA ALA A 46 21.37 -10.71 22.69
C ALA A 46 20.33 -11.30 23.66
N ASP A 47 19.35 -10.48 24.06
CA ASP A 47 18.37 -10.81 25.10
C ASP A 47 17.03 -11.28 24.50
N GLU A 48 16.70 -10.83 23.28
CA GLU A 48 15.45 -11.17 22.59
C GLU A 48 15.69 -11.83 21.22
N ILE A 49 15.32 -13.11 21.10
CA ILE A 49 15.50 -13.89 19.86
C ILE A 49 14.68 -13.32 18.68
N ASP A 50 13.51 -12.75 18.94
CA ASP A 50 12.58 -12.23 17.92
C ASP A 50 12.91 -10.80 17.46
N LYS A 51 13.93 -10.15 18.06
CA LYS A 51 14.21 -8.73 17.84
C LYS A 51 15.55 -8.49 17.18
N ILE A 52 15.56 -7.64 16.17
CA ILE A 52 16.76 -7.18 15.48
C ILE A 52 16.83 -5.65 15.51
N HIS A 53 18.05 -5.11 15.52
CA HIS A 53 18.32 -3.68 15.44
C HIS A 53 18.85 -3.34 14.06
N VAL A 54 18.08 -2.56 13.32
CA VAL A 54 18.40 -2.12 11.96
C VAL A 54 19.04 -0.73 12.02
N SER A 55 20.22 -0.60 11.41
CA SER A 55 20.97 0.64 11.26
C SER A 55 20.63 1.25 9.91
N ILE A 56 19.86 2.33 9.96
CA ILE A 56 19.39 3.08 8.80
C ILE A 56 20.46 4.12 8.42
N PRO A 57 21.06 4.03 7.22
CA PRO A 57 22.03 5.02 6.76
C PRO A 57 21.42 6.42 6.69
N PRO A 58 22.20 7.49 6.92
CA PRO A 58 21.68 8.87 6.95
C PRO A 58 21.12 9.35 5.60
N TYR A 59 21.44 8.66 4.49
CA TYR A 59 20.88 8.98 3.16
C TYR A 59 19.49 8.37 2.93
N ARG A 60 19.04 7.42 3.77
CA ARG A 60 17.68 6.84 3.71
C ARG A 60 16.74 7.71 4.54
N THR A 61 16.30 8.82 3.96
CA THR A 61 15.39 9.78 4.60
C THR A 61 13.92 9.36 4.51
N ASP A 62 13.63 8.41 3.64
CA ASP A 62 12.31 7.84 3.36
C ASP A 62 11.85 6.83 4.41
N VAL A 63 12.78 6.20 5.14
CA VAL A 63 12.44 5.31 6.24
C VAL A 63 11.94 6.13 7.41
N LEU A 64 10.69 5.95 7.83
CA LEU A 64 10.06 6.66 8.94
C LEU A 64 9.50 5.69 9.98
N HIS A 65 9.16 4.48 9.57
CA HIS A 65 8.48 3.48 10.39
C HIS A 65 9.00 2.07 10.08
N ALA A 66 8.69 1.12 10.97
CA ALA A 66 9.12 -0.27 10.81
C ALA A 66 8.56 -0.92 9.53
N ILE A 67 7.41 -0.45 9.03
CA ILE A 67 6.79 -0.95 7.80
C ILE A 67 7.64 -0.66 6.56
N ASP A 68 8.42 0.43 6.54
CA ASP A 68 9.28 0.77 5.40
C ASP A 68 10.45 -0.22 5.31
N LEU A 69 10.91 -0.75 6.45
CA LEU A 69 11.88 -1.85 6.48
C LEU A 69 11.27 -3.16 5.99
N VAL A 70 9.99 -3.40 6.28
CA VAL A 70 9.26 -4.58 5.77
C VAL A 70 9.07 -4.50 4.27
N GLU A 71 8.77 -3.30 3.74
CA GLU A 71 8.71 -3.04 2.30
C GLU A 71 10.06 -3.33 1.63
N ASP A 72 11.16 -2.84 2.18
CA ASP A 72 12.50 -3.11 1.64
C ASP A 72 12.85 -4.60 1.67
N ILE A 73 12.44 -5.33 2.72
CA ILE A 73 12.58 -6.78 2.78
C ILE A 73 11.79 -7.45 1.65
N ALA A 74 10.57 -7.00 1.38
CA ALA A 74 9.75 -7.52 0.27
C ALA A 74 10.39 -7.23 -1.09
N ILE A 75 10.91 -6.01 -1.30
CA ILE A 75 11.62 -5.61 -2.53
C ILE A 75 12.88 -6.47 -2.72
N ALA A 76 13.68 -6.65 -1.67
CA ALA A 76 14.87 -7.48 -1.71
C ALA A 76 14.55 -8.95 -2.00
N HIS A 77 13.43 -9.44 -1.46
CA HIS A 77 12.97 -10.79 -1.68
C HIS A 77 12.49 -10.97 -3.14
N GLY A 78 11.90 -9.93 -3.73
CA GLY A 78 11.30 -9.97 -5.06
C GLY A 78 9.81 -10.30 -4.97
N TYR A 79 8.97 -9.40 -5.47
CA TYR A 79 7.51 -9.54 -5.42
C TYR A 79 7.00 -10.77 -6.19
N GLU A 80 7.75 -11.21 -7.18
CA GLU A 80 7.50 -12.41 -7.97
C GLU A 80 7.62 -13.73 -7.19
N ASN A 81 8.30 -13.70 -6.03
CA ASN A 81 8.53 -14.89 -5.21
C ASN A 81 7.41 -15.13 -4.17
N PHE A 82 6.44 -14.23 -4.09
CA PHE A 82 5.27 -14.39 -3.23
C PHE A 82 4.20 -15.23 -3.93
N GLU A 83 3.75 -16.30 -3.27
CA GLU A 83 2.59 -17.07 -3.74
C GLU A 83 1.30 -16.28 -3.49
N PRO A 84 0.50 -15.97 -4.53
CA PRO A 84 -0.75 -15.25 -4.33
C PRO A 84 -1.77 -16.11 -3.57
N GLU A 85 -2.24 -15.62 -2.42
CA GLU A 85 -3.33 -16.24 -1.66
C GLU A 85 -4.62 -15.41 -1.78
N ILE A 86 -5.76 -16.09 -2.01
CA ILE A 86 -7.07 -15.44 -1.97
C ILE A 86 -7.46 -15.20 -0.50
N PRO A 87 -7.75 -13.96 -0.10
CA PRO A 87 -8.21 -13.68 1.26
C PRO A 87 -9.47 -14.49 1.61
N LYS A 88 -9.45 -15.14 2.78
CA LYS A 88 -10.59 -15.93 3.31
C LYS A 88 -11.68 -15.03 3.89
N MET A 89 -12.05 -13.97 3.17
CA MET A 89 -13.12 -13.03 3.53
C MET A 89 -14.20 -13.03 2.43
N GLY A 90 -15.08 -14.03 2.49
CA GLY A 90 -16.25 -14.06 1.62
C GLY A 90 -17.31 -13.09 2.13
N THR A 91 -17.55 -12.01 1.40
CA THR A 91 -18.66 -11.08 1.66
C THR A 91 -19.65 -11.09 0.50
N ILE A 92 -20.94 -10.97 0.80
CA ILE A 92 -21.96 -10.80 -0.23
C ILE A 92 -21.98 -9.31 -0.60
N GLY A 93 -21.56 -8.98 -1.81
CA GLY A 93 -21.72 -7.65 -2.37
C GLY A 93 -23.14 -7.48 -2.92
N GLU A 94 -23.70 -6.28 -2.77
CA GLU A 94 -24.92 -5.88 -3.46
C GLU A 94 -24.73 -4.55 -4.19
N LYS A 95 -25.47 -4.36 -5.29
CA LYS A 95 -25.53 -3.05 -5.95
C LYS A 95 -26.27 -2.07 -5.04
N ASP A 96 -25.77 -0.84 -5.00
CA ASP A 96 -26.48 0.27 -4.37
C ASP A 96 -27.91 0.40 -4.94
N PRO A 97 -28.94 0.61 -4.09
CA PRO A 97 -30.32 0.75 -4.56
C PRO A 97 -30.52 1.83 -5.63
N LEU A 98 -29.79 2.96 -5.54
CA LEU A 98 -29.86 4.04 -6.52
C LEU A 98 -29.30 3.60 -7.88
N GLU A 99 -28.24 2.78 -7.89
CA GLU A 99 -27.68 2.25 -9.13
C GLU A 99 -28.60 1.23 -9.78
N LYS A 100 -29.24 0.36 -8.97
CA LYS A 100 -30.28 -0.56 -9.47
C LYS A 100 -31.41 0.23 -10.13
N PHE A 101 -31.89 1.29 -9.49
CA PHE A 101 -32.94 2.15 -10.03
C PHE A 101 -32.49 2.87 -11.31
N SER A 102 -31.32 3.51 -11.29
CA SER A 102 -30.79 4.27 -12.42
C SER A 102 -30.54 3.38 -13.64
N SER A 103 -30.04 2.16 -13.43
CA SER A 103 -29.88 1.14 -14.48
C SER A 103 -31.22 0.79 -15.15
N ASN A 104 -32.29 0.60 -14.36
CA ASN A 104 -33.61 0.30 -14.92
C ASN A 104 -34.18 1.47 -15.74
N VAL A 105 -34.02 2.71 -15.25
CA VAL A 105 -34.45 3.91 -15.99
C VAL A 105 -33.69 4.04 -17.31
N ARG A 106 -32.37 3.81 -17.30
CA ARG A 106 -31.55 3.82 -18.51
C ARG A 106 -32.05 2.82 -19.55
N GLU A 107 -32.33 1.59 -19.14
CA GLU A 107 -32.86 0.54 -20.03
C GLU A 107 -34.21 0.93 -20.65
N LEU A 108 -35.11 1.51 -19.85
CA LEU A 108 -36.38 2.04 -20.36
C LEU A 108 -36.18 3.15 -21.39
N MET A 109 -35.28 4.10 -21.13
CA MET A 109 -34.98 5.20 -22.06
C MET A 109 -34.44 4.68 -23.40
N LEU A 110 -33.58 3.66 -23.37
CA LEU A 110 -33.10 2.98 -24.58
C LEU A 110 -34.28 2.34 -25.34
N GLY A 111 -35.20 1.68 -24.64
CA GLY A 111 -36.41 1.08 -25.24
C GLY A 111 -37.33 2.10 -25.92
N PHE A 112 -37.33 3.35 -25.45
CA PHE A 112 -38.04 4.47 -26.08
C PHE A 112 -37.27 5.13 -27.23
N GLY A 113 -36.07 4.64 -27.56
CA GLY A 113 -35.25 5.15 -28.67
C GLY A 113 -34.35 6.33 -28.32
N PHE A 114 -34.15 6.63 -27.02
CA PHE A 114 -33.16 7.62 -26.60
C PHE A 114 -31.74 7.06 -26.70
N GLN A 115 -30.76 7.94 -26.93
CA GLN A 115 -29.34 7.61 -26.93
C GLN A 115 -28.71 8.12 -25.63
N GLU A 116 -28.02 7.23 -24.92
CA GLU A 116 -27.24 7.63 -23.75
C GLU A 116 -26.01 8.46 -24.15
N VAL A 117 -25.75 9.52 -23.39
CA VAL A 117 -24.58 10.41 -23.53
C VAL A 117 -23.93 10.64 -22.17
N MET A 118 -22.61 10.71 -22.12
CA MET A 118 -21.86 11.09 -20.92
C MET A 118 -21.33 12.51 -21.09
N THR A 119 -21.83 13.44 -20.27
CA THR A 119 -21.44 14.85 -20.30
C THR A 119 -20.35 15.14 -19.25
N LEU A 120 -19.75 16.33 -19.34
CA LEU A 120 -18.83 16.82 -18.33
C LEU A 120 -19.61 17.22 -17.07
N ILE A 121 -19.09 16.85 -15.89
CA ILE A 121 -19.69 17.21 -14.60
C ILE A 121 -19.64 18.73 -14.36
N MET A 122 -18.61 19.40 -14.89
CA MET A 122 -18.44 20.85 -14.78
C MET A 122 -18.74 21.53 -16.11
N THR A 123 -19.43 22.67 -16.03
CA THR A 123 -19.65 23.58 -17.15
C THR A 123 -19.48 25.04 -16.69
N ASN A 124 -19.51 25.98 -17.62
CA ASN A 124 -19.38 27.41 -17.32
C ASN A 124 -20.70 27.99 -16.75
N ARG A 125 -20.57 29.11 -16.03
CA ARG A 125 -21.71 29.80 -15.41
C ARG A 125 -22.79 30.21 -16.42
N GLY A 126 -22.37 30.63 -17.62
CA GLY A 126 -23.27 31.07 -18.68
C GLY A 126 -24.23 29.96 -19.12
N ASP A 127 -23.72 28.76 -19.37
CA ASP A 127 -24.54 27.61 -19.76
C ASP A 127 -25.38 27.08 -18.59
N LEU A 128 -24.90 27.17 -17.35
CA LEU A 128 -25.60 26.65 -16.18
C LEU A 128 -26.74 27.56 -15.68
N PHE A 129 -26.57 28.89 -15.75
CA PHE A 129 -27.49 29.84 -15.14
C PHE A 129 -28.09 30.87 -16.11
N ASP A 130 -27.31 31.34 -17.07
CA ASP A 130 -27.72 32.50 -17.88
C ASP A 130 -28.55 32.07 -19.11
N ARG A 131 -28.28 30.89 -19.69
CA ARG A 131 -28.93 30.38 -20.91
C ARG A 131 -30.10 29.42 -20.67
N MET A 132 -30.37 29.03 -19.42
CA MET A 132 -31.42 28.07 -19.04
C MET A 132 -32.75 28.73 -18.59
N GLN A 133 -32.92 30.04 -18.82
CA GLN A 133 -34.18 30.77 -18.57
C GLN A 133 -35.12 30.76 -19.78
#